data_AF-A0A349X3S5-F1
#
_entry.id   AF-A0A349X3S5-F1
#
_cell.length_a   1.000
_cell.length_b   1.000
_cell.length_c   1.000
_cell.angle_alpha   90.00
_cell.angle_beta   90.00
_cell.angle_gamma   90.00
#
_symmetry.space_group_name_H-M   'P 1'
#
loop_
_entity.id
_entity.type
_entity.pdbx_description
1 polymer ?
#
loop_
_entity_poly.entity_id
_entity_poly.type
_entity_poly.pdbx_seq_one_letter_code
_entity_poly.pdbx_strand_id
1 'polypeptide(L)'
;MSRIIQIQNDFTSGEMDPKLRARTDLKQYGGGLSEAKNVSIQPQGGATRRDGTLFLHQLDSGAANAVRMVHFEFSVSDSYMLVFTPGKMYVFKNRALVTDINGSGDDYLTVASLTSAILPEMNWVQSADTLIITHEDLPPTKIVRGGTDATWTASEIAFDFVPLYAFDIDTHEPTFTITPSA
;
A
#
# COMPACT_ATOMS: atom_id res chain seq x y z
N MET A 1 15.56 -12.92 56.05
CA MET A 1 15.43 -12.01 54.88
C MET A 1 13.95 -11.76 54.64
N SER A 2 13.51 -10.49 54.58
CA SER A 2 12.12 -10.13 54.27
C SER A 2 11.84 -10.31 52.79
N ARG A 3 10.70 -10.93 52.44
CA ARG A 3 10.27 -11.07 51.04
C ARG A 3 9.74 -9.73 50.53
N ILE A 4 10.38 -9.17 49.52
CA ILE A 4 9.91 -7.98 48.80
C ILE A 4 9.14 -8.46 47.56
N ILE A 5 7.91 -7.97 47.37
CA ILE A 5 7.09 -8.22 46.19
C ILE A 5 7.01 -6.89 45.44
N GLN A 6 7.61 -6.84 44.24
CA GLN A 6 7.50 -5.69 43.36
C GLN A 6 6.36 -5.93 42.38
N ILE A 7 5.38 -5.04 42.39
CA ILE A 7 4.20 -5.14 41.52
C ILE A 7 4.33 -4.07 40.42
N GLN A 8 4.20 -4.49 39.17
CA GLN A 8 4.09 -3.60 38.01
C GLN A 8 2.64 -3.59 37.55
N ASN A 9 2.00 -2.43 37.67
CA ASN A 9 0.57 -2.26 37.38
C ASN A 9 0.30 -1.67 36.00
N ASP A 10 1.34 -1.20 35.31
CA ASP A 10 1.21 -0.46 34.06
C ASP A 10 2.27 -0.87 33.04
N PHE A 11 1.86 -0.90 31.78
CA PHE A 11 2.67 -1.18 30.61
C PHE A 11 2.60 -0.08 29.54
N THR A 12 1.95 1.06 29.82
CA THR A 12 1.69 2.15 28.86
C THR A 12 2.92 2.71 28.15
N SER A 13 4.12 2.57 28.73
CA SER A 13 5.36 3.05 28.09
C SER A 13 5.83 2.19 26.92
N GLY A 14 5.24 1.00 26.70
CA GLY A 14 5.62 0.15 25.57
C GLY A 14 6.93 -0.60 25.76
N GLU A 15 7.43 -1.14 24.64
CA GLU A 15 8.74 -1.79 24.60
C GLU A 15 9.85 -0.75 24.70
N MET A 16 10.70 -0.91 25.73
CA MET A 16 11.82 -0.03 25.99
C MET A 16 13.03 -0.42 25.16
N ASP A 17 13.72 0.59 24.62
CA ASP A 17 14.99 0.39 23.92
C ASP A 17 16.00 -0.33 24.83
N PRO A 18 16.76 -1.31 24.31
CA PRO A 18 17.74 -2.06 25.09
C PRO A 18 18.75 -1.18 25.85
N LYS A 19 19.13 -0.02 25.32
CA LYS A 19 20.06 0.92 25.97
C LYS A 19 19.45 1.66 27.16
N LEU A 20 18.12 1.74 27.23
CA LEU A 20 17.39 2.39 28.31
C LEU A 20 17.05 1.44 29.47
N ARG A 21 17.36 0.15 29.36
CA ARG A 21 17.06 -0.87 30.39
C ARG A 21 17.77 -0.68 31.74
N ALA A 22 18.81 0.14 31.79
CA ALA A 22 19.52 0.47 33.04
C ALA A 22 19.10 1.83 33.64
N ARG A 23 18.26 2.61 32.92
CA ARG A 23 17.81 3.94 33.35
C ARG A 23 16.57 3.85 34.23
N THR A 24 16.75 3.32 35.44
CA THR A 24 15.70 3.20 36.46
C THR A 24 15.17 4.54 36.97
N ASP A 25 15.88 5.64 36.68
CA ASP A 25 15.51 7.01 36.97
C ASP A 25 14.39 7.55 36.05
N LEU A 26 14.22 6.96 34.87
CA LEU A 26 13.20 7.39 33.92
C LEU A 26 11.81 7.02 34.43
N LYS A 27 10.86 7.96 34.38
CA LYS A 27 9.46 7.71 34.74
C LYS A 27 8.86 6.57 33.92
N GLN A 28 9.26 6.46 32.65
CA GLN A 28 8.81 5.43 31.72
C GLN A 28 9.26 4.03 32.13
N TYR A 29 10.36 3.91 32.90
CA TYR A 29 10.93 2.62 33.30
C TYR A 29 9.96 1.75 34.08
N GLY A 30 9.20 2.36 35.01
CA GLY A 30 8.23 1.63 35.83
C GLY A 30 7.02 1.12 35.05
N GLY A 31 6.73 1.70 33.89
CA GLY A 31 5.63 1.33 32.99
C GLY A 31 6.07 0.67 31.69
N GLY A 32 7.35 0.31 31.57
CA GLY A 32 7.95 -0.21 30.34
C GLY A 32 8.03 -1.74 30.34
N LEU A 33 8.02 -2.31 29.14
CA LEU A 33 8.25 -3.72 28.88
C LEU A 33 9.64 -3.91 28.27
N SER A 34 10.32 -5.01 28.61
CA SER A 34 11.61 -5.34 27.98
C SER A 34 11.46 -5.84 26.53
N GLU A 35 10.31 -6.45 26.23
CA GLU A 35 9.94 -7.04 24.94
C GLU A 35 8.42 -7.13 24.85
N ALA A 36 7.81 -6.68 23.74
CA ALA A 36 6.37 -6.74 23.53
C ALA A 36 6.03 -7.23 22.11
N LYS A 37 5.80 -8.55 21.96
CA LYS A 37 5.50 -9.16 20.66
C LYS A 37 4.01 -9.48 20.53
N ASN A 38 3.42 -9.08 19.39
CA ASN A 38 2.02 -9.37 19.04
C ASN A 38 1.01 -8.96 20.11
N VAL A 39 1.27 -7.84 20.79
CA VAL A 39 0.37 -7.25 21.80
C VAL A 39 0.09 -5.79 21.47
N SER A 40 -1.10 -5.32 21.85
CA SER A 40 -1.46 -3.92 21.87
C SER A 40 -1.64 -3.50 23.32
N ILE A 41 -1.09 -2.35 23.68
CA ILE A 41 -1.10 -1.83 25.05
C ILE A 41 -2.27 -0.87 25.16
N GLN A 42 -3.12 -1.14 26.13
CA GLN A 42 -4.26 -0.30 26.41
C GLN A 42 -3.82 0.95 27.18
N PRO A 43 -4.44 2.11 26.95
CA PRO A 43 -4.16 3.32 27.73
C PRO A 43 -4.35 3.15 29.25
N GLN A 44 -5.15 2.16 29.67
CA GLN A 44 -5.38 1.81 31.07
C GLN A 44 -4.26 0.96 31.71
N GLY A 45 -3.22 0.61 30.94
CA GLY A 45 -2.04 -0.14 31.43
C GLY A 45 -2.09 -1.64 31.26
N GLY A 46 -3.21 -2.19 30.79
CA GLY A 46 -3.30 -3.60 30.38
C GLY A 46 -2.67 -3.86 29.00
N ALA A 47 -2.37 -5.12 28.72
CA ALA A 47 -1.98 -5.56 27.38
C ALA A 47 -3.00 -6.57 26.85
N THR A 48 -3.39 -6.42 25.59
CA THR A 48 -4.18 -7.41 24.85
C THR A 48 -3.38 -7.98 23.71
N ARG A 49 -3.77 -9.16 23.24
CA ARG A 49 -3.21 -9.69 21.99
C ARG A 49 -3.56 -8.75 20.83
N ARG A 50 -2.65 -8.60 19.88
CA ARG A 50 -2.91 -7.88 18.63
C ARG A 50 -4.08 -8.54 17.90
N ASP A 51 -4.94 -7.71 17.31
CA ASP A 51 -6.04 -8.21 16.48
C ASP A 51 -5.50 -9.12 15.37
N GLY A 52 -6.21 -10.23 15.15
CA GLY A 52 -5.87 -11.21 14.14
C GLY A 52 -5.98 -10.65 12.72
N THR A 53 -5.37 -11.34 11.77
CA THR A 53 -5.57 -11.08 10.35
C THR A 53 -6.82 -11.83 9.87
N LEU A 54 -7.59 -11.20 8.98
CA LEU A 54 -8.71 -11.83 8.30
C LEU A 54 -8.30 -12.14 6.86
N PHE A 55 -8.52 -13.37 6.42
CA PHE A 55 -8.36 -13.73 5.01
C PHE A 55 -9.50 -13.11 4.20
N LEU A 56 -9.16 -12.28 3.21
CA LEU A 56 -10.15 -11.63 2.35
C LEU A 56 -10.21 -12.27 0.96
N HIS A 57 -9.07 -12.39 0.30
CA HIS A 57 -8.99 -12.91 -1.06
C HIS A 57 -7.56 -13.35 -1.39
N GLN A 58 -7.43 -14.29 -2.33
CA GLN A 58 -6.16 -14.70 -2.90
C GLN A 58 -5.98 -13.98 -4.25
N LEU A 59 -4.93 -13.17 -4.37
CA LEU A 59 -4.58 -12.50 -5.63
C LEU A 59 -4.05 -13.51 -6.67
N ASP A 60 -3.93 -13.05 -7.91
CA ASP A 60 -3.41 -13.87 -9.01
C ASP A 60 -1.91 -14.18 -8.89
N SER A 61 -1.40 -15.06 -9.76
CA SER A 61 0.01 -15.47 -9.76
C SER A 61 0.98 -14.30 -9.95
N GLY A 62 0.54 -13.22 -10.59
CA GLY A 62 1.32 -11.98 -10.74
C GLY A 62 1.70 -11.33 -9.40
N ALA A 63 0.90 -11.55 -8.34
CA ALA A 63 1.21 -11.08 -7.00
C ALA A 63 2.50 -11.68 -6.41
N ALA A 64 3.01 -12.80 -6.96
CA ALA A 64 4.30 -13.34 -6.54
C ALA A 64 5.49 -12.46 -6.94
N ASN A 65 5.33 -11.61 -7.97
CA ASN A 65 6.39 -10.76 -8.50
C ASN A 65 6.37 -9.38 -7.85
N ALA A 66 5.23 -8.70 -7.90
CA ALA A 66 5.07 -7.36 -7.34
C ALA A 66 3.62 -7.10 -6.94
N VAL A 67 3.44 -6.44 -5.80
CA VAL A 67 2.14 -5.99 -5.31
C VAL A 67 2.28 -4.58 -4.76
N ARG A 68 1.38 -3.68 -5.15
CA ARG A 68 1.29 -2.35 -4.57
C ARG A 68 -0.12 -2.09 -4.07
N MET A 69 -0.23 -1.70 -2.80
CA MET A 69 -1.51 -1.31 -2.19
C MET A 69 -1.60 0.21 -2.15
N VAL A 70 -2.69 0.75 -2.63
CA VAL A 70 -2.95 2.18 -2.74
C VAL A 70 -4.30 2.49 -2.09
N HIS A 71 -4.27 3.38 -1.10
CA HIS A 71 -5.48 3.92 -0.50
C HIS A 71 -6.17 4.88 -1.46
N PHE A 72 -7.49 4.73 -1.62
CA PHE A 72 -8.33 5.60 -2.42
C PHE A 72 -9.55 6.03 -1.60
N GLU A 73 -9.70 7.33 -1.35
CA GLU A 73 -10.80 7.89 -0.57
C GLU A 73 -11.62 8.84 -1.43
N PHE A 74 -12.85 8.45 -1.72
CA PHE A 74 -13.81 9.31 -2.41
C PHE A 74 -14.51 10.24 -1.41
N SER A 75 -14.86 9.71 -0.24
CA SER A 75 -15.46 10.46 0.86
C SER A 75 -15.21 9.76 2.20
N VAL A 76 -15.56 10.42 3.31
CA VAL A 76 -15.46 9.86 4.66
C VAL A 76 -16.22 8.54 4.81
N SER A 77 -17.29 8.33 4.04
CA SER A 77 -18.07 7.09 4.04
C SER A 77 -17.62 6.08 2.99
N ASP A 78 -16.96 6.52 1.92
CA ASP A 78 -16.56 5.67 0.80
C ASP A 78 -15.03 5.68 0.62
N SER A 79 -14.40 4.69 1.23
CA SER A 79 -12.97 4.38 1.07
C SER A 79 -12.78 3.01 0.44
N TYR A 80 -11.72 2.91 -0.35
CA TYR A 80 -11.35 1.73 -1.13
C TYR A 80 -9.86 1.46 -0.95
N MET A 81 -9.51 0.19 -1.01
CA MET A 81 -8.12 -0.24 -1.15
C MET A 81 -7.94 -0.79 -2.56
N LEU A 82 -7.12 -0.09 -3.35
CA LEU A 82 -6.73 -0.53 -4.68
C LEU A 82 -5.47 -1.38 -4.55
N VAL A 83 -5.52 -2.60 -5.07
CA VAL A 83 -4.38 -3.52 -5.02
C VAL A 83 -3.95 -3.80 -6.46
N PHE A 84 -2.75 -3.34 -6.79
CA PHE A 84 -2.16 -3.53 -8.10
C PHE A 84 -1.29 -4.78 -8.11
N THR A 85 -1.54 -5.64 -9.10
CA THR A 85 -0.66 -6.73 -9.52
C THR A 85 -0.27 -6.47 -10.98
N PRO A 86 0.75 -7.15 -11.54
CA PRO A 86 1.22 -6.86 -12.88
C PRO A 86 0.09 -6.95 -13.92
N GLY A 87 -0.23 -5.82 -14.55
CA GLY A 87 -1.27 -5.69 -15.56
C GLY A 87 -2.71 -5.58 -15.03
N LYS A 88 -2.93 -5.60 -13.71
CA LYS A 88 -4.28 -5.67 -13.10
C LYS A 88 -4.42 -4.83 -11.84
N MET A 89 -5.63 -4.36 -11.60
CA MET A 89 -6.01 -3.65 -10.38
C MET A 89 -7.26 -4.28 -9.77
N TYR A 90 -7.13 -4.74 -8.53
CA TYR A 90 -8.23 -5.23 -7.71
C TYR A 90 -8.77 -4.12 -6.81
N VAL A 91 -10.09 -4.08 -6.60
CA VAL A 91 -10.75 -3.07 -5.78
C VAL A 91 -11.37 -3.73 -4.56
N PHE A 92 -10.96 -3.30 -3.36
CA PHE A 92 -11.55 -3.76 -2.10
C PHE A 92 -12.34 -2.64 -1.44
N LYS A 93 -13.59 -2.94 -1.05
CA LYS A 93 -14.47 -2.06 -0.26
C LYS A 93 -15.07 -2.85 0.89
N ASN A 94 -15.20 -2.24 2.06
CA ASN A 94 -15.88 -2.86 3.22
C ASN A 94 -15.39 -4.28 3.55
N ARG A 95 -14.07 -4.52 3.43
CA ARG A 95 -13.43 -5.82 3.67
C ARG A 95 -13.88 -6.93 2.70
N ALA A 96 -14.34 -6.58 1.50
CA ALA A 96 -14.67 -7.52 0.44
C ALA A 96 -14.07 -7.05 -0.89
N LEU A 97 -13.79 -8.00 -1.78
CA LEU A 97 -13.41 -7.71 -3.16
C LEU A 97 -14.67 -7.27 -3.93
N VAL A 98 -14.53 -6.23 -4.74
CA VAL A 98 -15.57 -5.82 -5.70
C VAL A 98 -15.42 -6.69 -6.95
N THR A 99 -16.47 -7.42 -7.28
CA THR A 99 -16.54 -8.32 -8.43
C THR A 99 -17.20 -7.64 -9.63
N ASP A 100 -17.07 -8.24 -10.82
CA ASP A 100 -17.73 -7.79 -12.06
C ASP A 100 -17.43 -6.32 -12.41
N ILE A 101 -16.15 -5.99 -12.44
CA ILE A 101 -15.66 -4.65 -12.78
C ILE A 101 -16.11 -4.30 -14.20
N ASN A 102 -16.81 -3.17 -14.35
CA ASN A 102 -17.39 -2.69 -15.60
C ASN A 102 -18.31 -3.69 -16.34
N GLY A 103 -18.86 -4.69 -15.66
CA GLY A 103 -19.71 -5.71 -16.30
C GLY A 103 -18.94 -6.70 -17.18
N SER A 104 -17.62 -6.84 -17.01
CA SER A 104 -16.80 -7.76 -17.81
C SER A 104 -16.87 -9.21 -17.32
N GLY A 105 -17.41 -9.46 -16.13
CA GLY A 105 -17.29 -10.73 -15.42
C GLY A 105 -15.94 -10.94 -14.71
N ASP A 106 -14.99 -10.00 -14.83
CA ASP A 106 -13.72 -10.04 -14.11
C ASP A 106 -13.81 -9.29 -12.77
N ASP A 107 -13.06 -9.77 -11.77
CA ASP A 107 -12.96 -9.12 -10.46
C ASP A 107 -11.83 -8.08 -10.38
N TYR A 108 -11.27 -7.70 -11.53
CA TYR A 108 -10.15 -6.77 -11.66
C TYR A 108 -10.33 -5.85 -12.87
N LEU A 109 -9.75 -4.65 -12.78
CA LEU A 109 -9.56 -3.77 -13.92
C LEU A 109 -8.22 -4.10 -14.59
N THR A 110 -8.22 -4.26 -15.91
CA THR A 110 -6.99 -4.41 -16.69
C THR A 110 -6.26 -3.06 -16.79
N VAL A 111 -5.03 -3.01 -16.30
CA VAL A 111 -4.12 -1.86 -16.41
C VAL A 111 -2.78 -2.37 -16.93
N ALA A 112 -2.76 -2.75 -18.21
CA ALA A 112 -1.64 -3.45 -18.85
C ALA A 112 -0.30 -2.70 -18.77
N SER A 113 -0.37 -1.37 -18.61
CA SER A 113 0.77 -0.48 -18.52
C SER A 113 1.54 -0.63 -17.20
N LEU A 114 0.91 -1.13 -16.13
CA LEU A 114 1.55 -1.34 -14.82
C LEU A 114 2.19 -2.73 -14.73
N THR A 115 3.44 -2.83 -15.16
CA THR A 115 4.21 -4.08 -15.12
C THR A 115 4.84 -4.34 -13.74
N SER A 116 5.38 -5.54 -13.53
CA SER A 116 6.07 -5.90 -12.28
C SER A 116 7.31 -5.05 -11.99
N ALA A 117 7.94 -4.46 -13.02
CA ALA A 117 9.08 -3.56 -12.86
C ALA A 117 8.64 -2.17 -12.37
N ILE A 118 7.47 -1.72 -12.80
CA ILE A 118 6.93 -0.39 -12.51
C ILE A 118 6.29 -0.32 -11.11
N LEU A 119 5.58 -1.37 -10.69
CA LEU A 119 4.81 -1.36 -9.43
C LEU A 119 5.60 -1.01 -8.15
N PRO A 120 6.87 -1.44 -7.97
CA PRO A 120 7.64 -1.05 -6.78
C PRO A 120 8.00 0.44 -6.74
N GLU A 121 8.20 1.04 -7.92
CA GLU A 121 8.73 2.40 -8.10
C GLU A 121 7.65 3.43 -8.46
N MET A 122 6.44 2.99 -8.77
CA MET A 122 5.33 3.87 -9.12
C MET A 122 5.00 4.84 -7.98
N ASN A 123 4.80 6.09 -8.37
CA ASN A 123 4.26 7.13 -7.49
C ASN A 123 2.82 7.44 -7.89
N TRP A 124 2.02 7.88 -6.92
CA TRP A 124 0.63 8.23 -7.19
C TRP A 124 0.17 9.40 -6.34
N VAL A 125 -0.84 10.10 -6.86
CA VAL A 125 -1.60 11.10 -6.12
C VAL A 125 -3.07 10.89 -6.42
N GLN A 126 -3.91 11.06 -5.40
CA GLN A 126 -5.36 10.94 -5.53
C GLN A 126 -6.02 12.28 -5.22
N SER A 127 -7.06 12.59 -5.97
CA SER A 127 -7.95 13.72 -5.72
C SER A 127 -9.37 13.34 -6.14
N ALA A 128 -10.30 13.39 -5.18
CA ALA A 128 -11.72 13.04 -5.38
C ALA A 128 -11.92 11.68 -6.07
N ASP A 129 -12.40 11.68 -7.31
CA ASP A 129 -12.69 10.48 -8.10
C ASP A 129 -11.49 9.97 -8.92
N THR A 130 -10.38 10.71 -8.92
CA THR A 130 -9.26 10.49 -9.84
C THR A 130 -7.97 10.17 -9.10
N LEU A 131 -7.36 9.04 -9.46
CA LEU A 131 -6.00 8.65 -9.09
C LEU A 131 -5.08 8.84 -10.31
N ILE A 132 -3.98 9.55 -10.12
CA ILE A 132 -2.94 9.70 -11.13
C ILE A 132 -1.73 8.89 -10.70
N ILE A 133 -1.25 8.03 -11.60
CA ILE A 133 -0.06 7.21 -11.41
C ILE A 133 1.03 7.70 -12.37
N THR A 134 2.24 7.83 -11.86
CA THR A 134 3.41 8.31 -12.60
C THR A 134 4.61 7.40 -12.38
N HIS A 135 5.33 7.12 -13.46
CA HIS A 135 6.60 6.40 -13.49
C HIS A 135 7.42 6.92 -14.68
N GLU A 136 8.75 6.79 -14.65
CA GLU A 136 9.61 7.29 -15.73
C GLU A 136 9.35 6.61 -17.09
N ASP A 137 9.18 5.29 -17.08
CA ASP A 137 8.88 4.49 -18.27
C ASP A 137 7.39 4.43 -18.66
N LEU A 138 6.53 5.24 -18.03
CA LEU A 138 5.08 5.17 -18.23
C LEU A 138 4.49 6.55 -18.54
N PRO A 139 3.67 6.71 -19.60
CA PRO A 139 2.84 7.90 -19.71
C PRO A 139 1.94 8.02 -18.47
N PRO A 140 1.78 9.21 -17.87
CA PRO A 140 0.94 9.38 -16.70
C PRO A 140 -0.44 8.77 -16.91
N THR A 141 -0.78 7.80 -16.07
CA THR A 141 -2.03 7.04 -16.19
C THR A 141 -3.03 7.56 -15.18
N LYS A 142 -4.22 7.95 -15.63
CA LYS A 142 -5.33 8.29 -14.75
C LYS A 142 -6.25 7.08 -14.57
N ILE A 143 -6.62 6.83 -13.33
CA ILE A 143 -7.63 5.85 -12.94
C ILE A 143 -8.78 6.62 -12.30
N VAL A 144 -9.97 6.50 -12.87
CA VAL A 144 -11.16 7.24 -12.44
C VAL A 144 -12.22 6.27 -11.94
N ARG A 145 -12.74 6.53 -10.74
CA ARG A 145 -13.92 5.86 -10.20
C ARG A 145 -15.17 6.40 -10.89
N GLY A 146 -16.00 5.52 -11.41
CA GLY A 146 -17.29 5.86 -12.01
C GLY A 146 -18.43 6.04 -10.99
N GLY A 147 -19.66 5.92 -11.47
CA GLY A 147 -20.87 6.12 -10.67
C GLY A 147 -21.21 5.01 -9.68
N THR A 148 -20.65 3.81 -9.86
CA THR A 148 -20.85 2.65 -8.97
C THR A 148 -19.53 2.15 -8.39
N ASP A 149 -19.61 1.30 -7.36
CA ASP A 149 -18.44 0.69 -6.73
C ASP A 149 -17.62 -0.21 -7.68
N ALA A 150 -18.24 -0.70 -8.76
CA ALA A 150 -17.64 -1.59 -9.75
C ALA A 150 -17.28 -0.89 -11.07
N THR A 151 -17.57 0.40 -11.23
CA THR A 151 -17.18 1.16 -12.43
C THR A 151 -15.84 1.84 -12.22
N TRP A 152 -14.82 1.41 -12.96
CA TRP A 152 -13.47 1.97 -12.89
C TRP A 152 -12.86 2.07 -14.28
N THR A 153 -12.23 3.18 -14.61
CA THR A 153 -11.61 3.37 -15.92
C THR A 153 -10.16 3.75 -15.77
N ALA A 154 -9.28 3.11 -16.52
CA ALA A 154 -7.87 3.47 -16.62
C ALA A 154 -7.60 4.01 -18.02
N SER A 155 -6.93 5.16 -18.11
CA SER A 155 -6.56 5.77 -19.39
C SER A 155 -5.30 6.60 -19.24
N GLU A 156 -4.58 6.80 -20.32
CA GLU A 156 -3.42 7.69 -20.35
C GLU A 156 -3.89 9.15 -20.34
N ILE A 157 -3.13 10.01 -19.65
CA ILE A 157 -3.36 11.45 -19.67
C ILE A 157 -2.73 11.99 -20.95
N ALA A 158 -3.60 12.48 -21.86
CA ALA A 158 -3.15 13.25 -23.01
C ALA A 158 -2.84 14.70 -22.59
N PHE A 159 -1.71 15.22 -23.05
CA PHE A 159 -1.34 16.62 -22.87
C PHE A 159 -1.65 17.39 -24.15
N ASP A 160 -2.58 18.35 -24.09
CA ASP A 160 -2.97 19.18 -25.24
C ASP A 160 -1.83 20.10 -25.71
N PHE A 161 -0.94 20.49 -24.79
CA PHE A 161 0.21 21.35 -25.04
C PHE A 161 1.50 20.62 -24.69
N VAL A 162 1.96 19.77 -25.61
CA VAL A 162 3.34 19.25 -25.53
C VAL A 162 4.33 20.40 -25.77
N PRO A 163 5.48 20.42 -25.06
CA PRO A 163 6.49 21.44 -25.27
C PRO A 163 6.87 21.53 -26.76
N LEU A 164 6.63 22.69 -27.37
CA LEU A 164 6.85 22.93 -28.80
C LEU A 164 8.34 22.94 -29.19
N TYR A 165 9.24 22.99 -28.19
CA TYR A 165 10.68 23.08 -28.39
C TYR A 165 11.39 22.07 -27.48
N ALA A 166 12.06 21.09 -28.09
CA ALA A 166 12.96 20.17 -27.40
C ALA A 166 14.31 20.88 -27.25
N PHE A 167 14.69 21.26 -26.02
CA PHE A 167 15.98 21.91 -25.78
C PHE A 167 17.15 20.94 -25.91
N ASP A 168 16.92 19.63 -25.75
CA ASP A 168 17.81 18.55 -26.20
C ASP A 168 16.99 17.28 -26.45
N ILE A 169 17.26 16.59 -27.57
CA ILE A 169 16.74 15.25 -27.85
C ILE A 169 17.77 14.24 -27.32
N ASP A 170 17.37 13.44 -26.35
CA ASP A 170 18.15 12.28 -25.92
C ASP A 170 17.43 11.00 -26.35
N THR A 171 17.99 10.33 -27.35
CA THR A 171 17.49 9.05 -27.88
C THR A 171 18.36 7.93 -27.33
N HIS A 172 17.79 7.10 -26.44
CA HIS A 172 18.44 5.88 -25.99
C HIS A 172 18.05 4.72 -26.90
N GLU A 173 18.96 4.30 -27.75
CA GLU A 173 18.87 3.02 -28.44
C GLU A 173 19.31 1.91 -27.48
N PRO A 174 18.50 0.86 -27.23
CA PRO A 174 18.92 -0.25 -26.37
C PRO A 174 20.17 -0.93 -26.95
N THR A 175 21.23 -1.06 -26.13
CA THR A 175 22.55 -1.59 -26.53
C THR A 175 22.61 -3.12 -26.69
N PHE A 176 21.46 -3.81 -26.72
CA PHE A 176 21.41 -5.26 -26.94
C PHE A 176 20.87 -5.60 -28.33
N THR A 177 21.68 -6.32 -29.10
CA THR A 177 21.28 -6.91 -30.39
C THR A 177 20.45 -8.16 -30.14
N ILE A 178 19.16 -8.12 -30.50
CA ILE A 178 18.37 -9.34 -30.66
C ILE A 178 18.72 -10.02 -31.99
N THR A 179 19.52 -11.08 -31.95
CA THR A 179 19.74 -11.96 -33.10
C THR A 179 18.56 -12.94 -33.18
N PRO A 180 17.72 -12.92 -34.25
CA PRO A 180 16.69 -13.94 -34.42
C PRO A 180 17.37 -15.29 -34.66
N SER A 181 17.06 -16.30 -33.83
CA SER A 181 17.50 -17.67 -34.09
C SER A 181 16.73 -18.23 -35.29
N ALA A 182 17.46 -18.83 -36.23
CA ALA A 182 16.90 -19.62 -37.33
C ALA A 182 16.15 -20.86 -36.81
#